data_AF-A0A2A3ZKF6-F1
#
_entry.id   AF-A0A2A3ZKF6-F1
#
_cell.length_a   1.000
_cell.length_b   1.000
_cell.length_c   1.000
_cell.angle_alpha   90.00
_cell.angle_beta   90.00
_cell.angle_gamma   90.00
#
_symmetry.space_group_name_H-M   'P 1'
#
loop_
_entity.id
_entity.type
_entity.pdbx_description
1 polymer ?
#
loop_
_entity_poly.entity_id
_entity_poly.type
_entity_poly.pdbx_seq_one_letter_code
_entity_poly.pdbx_strand_id
1 'polypeptide(L)'
;NKTDIQFFDTLGGTVVATTEELFSTLSATTATMSSYYAFLQGIADWLVEQGWERAAAERIVRGQFAGLGNTLATTDTPFSDLVKGHETLGGLNEMLRREWMDANNHAALARSLDRIFARVSGSD
;
A
#
# COMPACT_ATOMS: atom_id res chain seq x y z
N ASN A 1 -7.12 4.05 -27.30
CA ASN A 1 -7.52 3.25 -28.47
C ASN A 1 -7.44 1.77 -28.08
N LYS A 2 -8.20 0.85 -28.70
CA LYS A 2 -8.25 -0.57 -28.27
C LYS A 2 -6.86 -1.25 -28.26
N THR A 3 -5.97 -0.77 -29.13
CA THR A 3 -4.58 -1.21 -29.29
C THR A 3 -3.66 -0.79 -28.14
N ASP A 4 -3.93 0.36 -27.51
CA ASP A 4 -3.11 0.86 -26.40
C ASP A 4 -3.38 0.04 -25.13
N ILE A 5 -4.66 -0.28 -24.88
CA ILE A 5 -5.09 -1.10 -23.75
C ILE A 5 -4.47 -2.50 -23.83
N GLN A 6 -4.49 -3.13 -25.01
CA GLN A 6 -3.87 -4.45 -25.21
C GLN A 6 -2.36 -4.45 -24.98
N PHE A 7 -1.67 -3.34 -25.25
CA PHE A 7 -0.24 -3.21 -24.95
C PHE A 7 0.00 -3.10 -23.44
N PHE A 8 -0.75 -2.24 -22.74
CA PHE A 8 -0.61 -2.08 -21.29
C PHE A 8 -1.11 -3.29 -20.48
N ASP A 9 -2.07 -4.07 -20.99
CA ASP A 9 -2.54 -5.30 -20.35
C ASP A 9 -1.41 -6.33 -20.17
N THR A 10 -0.41 -6.33 -21.06
CA THR A 10 0.77 -7.21 -20.94
C THR A 10 1.71 -6.85 -19.77
N LEU A 11 1.52 -5.69 -19.13
CA LEU A 11 2.32 -5.19 -18.01
C LEU A 11 1.66 -5.42 -16.64
N GLY A 12 0.59 -6.20 -16.56
CA GLY A 12 -0.11 -6.51 -15.30
C GLY A 12 -1.52 -5.92 -15.20
N GLY A 13 -2.16 -5.63 -16.35
CA GLY A 13 -3.54 -5.12 -16.43
C GLY A 13 -3.64 -3.61 -16.61
N THR A 14 -4.66 -3.16 -17.35
CA THR A 14 -4.92 -1.73 -17.60
C THR A 14 -6.12 -1.23 -16.80
N VAL A 15 -5.90 -0.21 -15.96
CA VAL A 15 -6.98 0.61 -15.39
C VAL A 15 -7.07 1.90 -16.18
N VAL A 16 -8.21 2.14 -16.84
CA VAL A 16 -8.45 3.36 -17.62
C VAL A 16 -9.37 4.29 -16.83
N ALA A 17 -8.85 5.47 -16.46
CA ALA A 17 -9.67 6.55 -15.92
C ALA A 17 -10.55 7.13 -17.04
N THR A 18 -11.86 7.19 -16.81
CA THR A 18 -12.83 7.69 -17.81
C THR A 18 -13.02 9.20 -17.76
N THR A 19 -12.49 9.86 -16.73
CA THR A 19 -12.50 11.32 -16.55
C THR A 19 -11.15 11.81 -16.05
N GLU A 20 -10.85 13.09 -16.25
CA GLU A 20 -9.67 13.74 -15.67
C GLU A 20 -9.67 13.67 -14.14
N GLU A 21 -10.83 13.79 -13.52
CA GLU A 21 -10.99 13.64 -12.07
C GLU A 21 -10.56 12.25 -11.60
N LEU A 22 -11.02 11.19 -12.26
CA LEU A 22 -10.60 9.82 -11.96
C LEU A 22 -9.10 9.64 -12.20
N PHE A 23 -8.54 10.26 -13.24
CA PHE A 23 -7.10 10.22 -13.50
C PHE A 23 -6.29 10.93 -12.39
N SER A 24 -6.79 12.05 -11.88
CA SER A 24 -6.21 12.77 -10.74
C SER A 24 -6.24 11.93 -9.46
N THR A 25 -7.28 11.11 -9.24
CA THR A 25 -7.28 10.17 -8.09
C THR A 25 -6.19 9.10 -8.23
N LEU A 26 -6.03 8.50 -9.41
CA LEU A 26 -4.93 7.55 -9.67
C LEU A 26 -3.57 8.21 -9.42
N SER A 27 -3.38 9.44 -9.92
CA SER A 27 -2.16 10.22 -9.69
C SER A 27 -1.90 10.45 -8.21
N ALA A 28 -2.92 10.84 -7.44
CA ALA A 28 -2.80 11.07 -5.99
C ALA A 28 -2.36 9.80 -5.24
N THR A 29 -2.84 8.61 -5.63
CA THR A 29 -2.45 7.36 -4.95
C THR A 29 -0.98 7.02 -5.11
N THR A 30 -0.30 7.45 -6.18
CA THR A 30 1.14 7.20 -6.37
C THR A 30 2.01 7.84 -5.28
N ALA A 31 1.51 8.90 -4.63
CA ALA A 31 2.20 9.55 -3.51
C ALA A 31 2.40 8.63 -2.28
N THR A 32 1.65 7.52 -2.20
CA THR A 32 1.77 6.54 -1.11
C THR A 32 3.05 5.70 -1.17
N MET A 33 3.77 5.68 -2.31
CA MET A 33 4.96 4.84 -2.49
C MET A 33 6.08 5.17 -1.51
N SER A 34 6.36 6.46 -1.27
CA SER A 34 7.39 6.87 -0.30
C SER A 34 6.94 6.56 1.14
N SER A 35 5.67 6.77 1.45
CA SER A 35 5.10 6.41 2.76
C SER A 35 5.17 4.92 3.04
N TYR A 36 4.98 4.07 2.02
CA TYR A 36 5.17 2.62 2.15
C TYR A 36 6.62 2.27 2.53
N TYR A 37 7.62 2.82 1.84
CA TYR A 37 9.02 2.57 2.21
C TYR A 37 9.37 3.11 3.60
N ALA A 38 8.82 4.26 4.00
CA ALA A 38 8.99 4.79 5.35
C ALA A 38 8.35 3.89 6.42
N PHE A 39 7.20 3.27 6.13
CA PHE A 39 6.59 2.26 7.00
C PHE A 39 7.50 1.04 7.17
N LEU A 40 8.08 0.52 6.08
CA LEU A 40 9.07 -0.58 6.15
C LEU A 40 10.31 -0.17 6.95
N GLN A 41 10.79 1.06 6.75
CA GLN A 41 11.91 1.60 7.51
C GLN A 41 11.61 1.63 9.00
N GLY A 42 10.42 2.08 9.41
CA GLY A 42 10.02 2.09 10.82
C GLY A 42 10.07 0.72 11.49
N ILE A 43 9.68 -0.35 10.77
CA ILE A 43 9.80 -1.73 11.26
C ILE A 43 11.27 -2.13 11.40
N ALA A 44 12.11 -1.80 10.42
CA ALA A 44 13.53 -2.10 10.48
C ALA A 44 14.23 -1.34 11.61
N ASP A 45 13.87 -0.07 11.83
CA ASP A 45 14.37 0.75 12.93
C ASP A 45 14.00 0.16 14.28
N TRP A 46 12.75 -0.27 14.46
CA TRP A 46 12.33 -0.96 15.67
C TRP A 46 13.13 -2.25 15.93
N LEU A 47 13.42 -3.06 14.90
CA LEU A 47 14.27 -4.25 15.04
C LEU A 47 15.69 -3.89 15.48
N VAL A 48 16.27 -2.79 14.96
CA VAL A 48 17.58 -2.33 15.41
C VAL A 48 17.55 -1.87 16.86
N GLU A 49 16.48 -1.22 17.30
CA GLU A 49 16.28 -0.88 18.72
C GLU A 49 16.16 -2.13 19.61
N GLN A 50 15.70 -3.26 19.06
CA GLN A 50 15.71 -4.56 19.74
C GLN A 50 17.08 -5.27 19.70
N GLY A 51 18.11 -4.65 19.14
CA GLY A 51 19.49 -5.16 19.12
C GLY A 51 19.88 -5.93 17.86
N TRP A 52 19.09 -5.90 16.79
CA TRP A 52 19.47 -6.50 15.52
C TRP A 52 20.44 -5.63 14.71
N GLU A 53 21.33 -6.25 13.95
CA GLU A 53 22.11 -5.55 12.94
C GLU A 53 21.21 -4.98 11.84
N ARG A 54 21.47 -3.74 11.41
CA ARG A 54 20.69 -3.02 10.38
C ARG A 54 20.44 -3.86 9.13
N ALA A 55 21.50 -4.50 8.63
CA ALA A 55 21.41 -5.31 7.41
C ALA A 55 20.50 -6.53 7.59
N ALA A 56 20.48 -7.14 8.79
CA ALA A 56 19.60 -8.27 9.09
C ALA A 56 18.13 -7.82 9.24
N ALA A 57 17.91 -6.70 9.93
CA ALA A 57 16.58 -6.09 10.09
C ALA A 57 15.94 -5.77 8.73
N GLU A 58 16.65 -5.04 7.87
CA GLU A 58 16.17 -4.72 6.53
C GLU A 58 15.95 -5.96 5.66
N ARG A 59 16.81 -6.98 5.77
CA ARG A 59 16.67 -8.22 5.00
C ARG A 59 15.38 -8.94 5.34
N ILE A 60 15.04 -9.06 6.63
CA ILE A 60 13.81 -9.73 7.06
C ILE A 60 12.58 -8.95 6.59
N VAL A 61 12.53 -7.64 6.84
CA VAL A 61 11.40 -6.78 6.43
C VAL A 61 11.21 -6.83 4.92
N ARG A 62 12.29 -6.70 4.14
CA ARG A 62 12.24 -6.81 2.68
C ARG A 62 11.68 -8.15 2.23
N GLY A 63 12.10 -9.26 2.83
CA GLY A 63 11.62 -10.60 2.50
C GLY A 63 10.12 -10.77 2.75
N GLN A 64 9.63 -10.33 3.91
CA GLN A 64 8.21 -10.43 4.26
C GLN A 64 7.33 -9.65 3.28
N PHE A 65 7.67 -8.39 3.03
CA PHE A 65 6.86 -7.50 2.20
C PHE A 65 7.01 -7.76 0.71
N ALA A 66 8.15 -8.28 0.24
CA ALA A 66 8.27 -8.82 -1.11
C ALA A 66 7.35 -10.02 -1.33
N GLY A 67 7.18 -10.89 -0.32
CA GLY A 67 6.21 -11.98 -0.37
C GLY A 67 4.78 -11.49 -0.60
N LEU A 68 4.35 -10.47 0.16
CA LEU A 68 3.04 -9.85 -0.02
C LEU A 68 2.89 -9.22 -1.41
N GLY A 69 3.90 -8.49 -1.88
CA GLY A 69 3.91 -7.90 -3.23
C GLY A 69 3.79 -8.96 -4.33
N ASN A 70 4.46 -10.10 -4.20
CA ASN A 70 4.37 -11.20 -5.15
C ASN A 70 2.96 -11.84 -5.16
N THR A 71 2.33 -11.97 -4.00
CA THR A 71 0.93 -12.41 -3.91
C THR A 71 0.00 -11.41 -4.63
N LEU A 72 0.17 -10.11 -4.39
CA LEU A 72 -0.62 -9.06 -5.02
C LEU A 72 -0.47 -9.03 -6.54
N ALA A 73 0.69 -9.39 -7.08
CA ALA A 73 0.94 -9.43 -8.51
C ALA A 73 0.14 -10.52 -9.26
N THR A 74 -0.47 -11.47 -8.54
CA THR A 74 -1.07 -12.67 -9.15
C THR A 74 -2.48 -13.01 -8.66
N THR A 75 -3.00 -12.31 -7.65
CA THR A 75 -4.30 -12.64 -7.04
C THR A 75 -5.38 -11.64 -7.42
N ASP A 76 -6.60 -12.16 -7.65
CA ASP A 76 -7.84 -11.37 -7.75
C ASP A 76 -8.65 -11.40 -6.44
N THR A 77 -8.06 -11.94 -5.36
CA THR A 77 -8.75 -12.05 -4.06
C THR A 77 -9.06 -10.66 -3.51
N PRO A 78 -10.29 -10.37 -3.06
CA PRO A 78 -10.62 -9.10 -2.44
C PRO A 78 -9.68 -8.78 -1.26
N PHE A 79 -9.25 -7.53 -1.12
CA PHE A 79 -8.34 -7.13 -0.03
C PHE A 79 -8.88 -7.48 1.36
N SER A 80 -10.20 -7.40 1.57
CA SER A 80 -10.83 -7.80 2.84
C SER A 80 -10.57 -9.27 3.19
N ASP A 81 -10.49 -10.14 2.19
CA ASP A 81 -10.27 -11.57 2.39
C ASP A 81 -8.78 -11.89 2.49
N LEU A 82 -7.92 -11.13 1.82
CA LEU A 82 -6.48 -11.17 2.07
C LEU A 82 -6.16 -10.77 3.51
N VAL A 83 -6.80 -9.72 4.06
CA VAL A 83 -6.65 -9.33 5.47
C VAL A 83 -7.07 -10.47 6.40
N LYS A 84 -8.30 -11.00 6.24
CA LYS A 84 -8.79 -12.12 7.07
C LYS A 84 -7.89 -13.35 6.96
N GLY A 85 -7.38 -13.66 5.77
CA GLY A 85 -6.50 -14.81 5.53
C GLY A 85 -5.14 -14.71 6.21
N HIS A 86 -4.73 -13.52 6.64
CA HIS A 86 -3.50 -13.29 7.41
C HIS A 86 -3.77 -13.08 8.91
N GLU A 87 -5.02 -13.17 9.36
CA GLU A 87 -5.40 -12.98 10.75
C GLU A 87 -5.84 -14.29 11.40
N THR A 88 -5.51 -14.43 12.67
CA THR A 88 -6.11 -15.42 13.57
C THR A 88 -6.79 -14.67 14.71
N LEU A 89 -7.82 -15.26 15.32
CA LEU A 89 -8.55 -14.63 16.43
C LEU A 89 -7.60 -14.38 17.61
N GLY A 90 -7.41 -13.11 17.97
CA GLY A 90 -6.46 -12.67 18.99
C GLY A 90 -4.99 -12.73 18.56
N GLY A 91 -4.72 -12.95 17.28
CA GLY A 91 -3.38 -13.09 16.71
C GLY A 91 -2.64 -11.75 16.54
N LEU A 92 -1.33 -11.85 16.31
CA LEU A 92 -0.44 -10.70 16.20
C LEU A 92 -0.84 -9.73 15.07
N ASN A 93 -1.22 -10.27 13.91
CA ASN A 93 -1.64 -9.45 12.76
C ASN A 93 -2.94 -8.71 13.03
N GLU A 94 -3.91 -9.35 13.70
CA GLU A 94 -5.16 -8.71 14.10
C GLU A 94 -4.90 -7.58 15.09
N MET A 95 -4.06 -7.83 16.10
CA MET A 95 -3.68 -6.84 17.11
C MET A 95 -3.06 -5.60 16.46
N LEU A 96 -2.01 -5.79 15.64
CA LEU A 96 -1.36 -4.67 14.96
C LEU A 96 -2.32 -3.93 14.03
N ARG A 97 -3.18 -4.63 13.26
CA ARG A 97 -4.16 -3.97 12.39
C ARG A 97 -5.13 -3.11 13.20
N ARG A 98 -5.62 -3.59 14.34
CA ARG A 98 -6.55 -2.85 15.20
C ARG A 98 -5.90 -1.63 15.86
N GLU A 99 -4.63 -1.71 16.22
CA GLU A 99 -3.90 -0.62 16.86
C GLU A 99 -3.42 0.43 15.87
N TRP A 100 -2.85 -0.01 14.73
CA TRP A 100 -2.24 0.89 13.76
C TRP A 100 -3.19 1.35 12.65
N MET A 101 -4.06 0.48 12.14
CA MET A 101 -5.01 0.83 11.08
C MET A 101 -6.43 0.89 11.62
N ASP A 102 -6.60 1.67 12.69
CA ASP A 102 -7.87 1.98 13.30
C ASP A 102 -8.69 2.98 12.45
N ALA A 103 -9.87 3.35 12.95
CA ALA A 103 -10.73 4.32 12.26
C ALA A 103 -10.08 5.72 12.12
N ASN A 104 -9.25 6.12 13.09
CA ASN A 104 -8.62 7.44 13.08
C ASN A 104 -7.52 7.51 12.02
N ASN A 105 -6.66 6.50 11.94
CA ASN A 105 -5.59 6.42 10.96
C ASN A 105 -6.13 6.19 9.55
N HIS A 106 -7.22 5.43 9.40
CA HIS A 106 -7.95 5.35 8.13
C HIS A 106 -8.46 6.73 7.68
N ALA A 107 -9.09 7.48 8.58
CA ALA A 107 -9.56 8.83 8.26
C ALA A 107 -8.40 9.82 8.00
N ALA A 108 -7.27 9.68 8.68
CA ALA A 108 -6.08 10.50 8.46
C ALA A 108 -5.43 10.26 7.08
N LEU A 109 -5.40 9.00 6.64
CA LEU A 109 -4.95 8.65 5.29
C LEU A 109 -5.88 9.26 4.23
N ALA A 110 -7.20 9.10 4.38
CA ALA A 110 -8.17 9.68 3.46
C ALA A 110 -7.99 11.20 3.32
N ARG A 111 -7.92 11.94 4.44
CA ARG A 111 -7.67 13.40 4.41
C ARG A 111 -6.35 13.77 3.74
N SER A 112 -5.32 12.92 3.83
CA SER A 112 -4.03 13.18 3.19
C SER A 112 -4.10 12.97 1.68
N LEU A 113 -4.80 11.93 1.24
CA LEU A 113 -5.10 11.71 -0.17
C LEU A 113 -5.99 12.83 -0.74
N ASP A 114 -6.98 13.33 0.00
CA ASP A 114 -7.83 14.45 -0.42
C ASP A 114 -7.01 15.73 -0.67
N ARG A 115 -6.05 16.03 0.20
CA ARG A 115 -5.14 17.19 0.00
C ARG A 115 -4.25 17.00 -1.21
N ILE A 116 -3.72 15.79 -1.43
CA ILE A 116 -2.90 15.50 -2.61
C ILE A 116 -3.77 15.59 -3.88
N PHE A 117 -5.01 15.10 -3.81
CA PHE A 117 -5.99 15.18 -4.88
C PHE A 117 -6.31 16.63 -5.25
N ALA A 118 -6.57 17.50 -4.27
CA ALA A 118 -6.76 18.93 -4.48
C ALA A 118 -5.52 19.55 -5.17
N ARG A 119 -4.30 19.18 -4.73
CA ARG A 119 -3.05 19.63 -5.34
C ARG A 119 -2.87 19.23 -6.80
N VAL A 120 -3.21 17.99 -7.15
CA VAL A 120 -3.05 17.48 -8.52
C VAL A 120 -4.19 17.91 -9.45
N SER A 121 -5.37 18.22 -8.89
CA SER A 121 -6.51 18.77 -9.65
C SER A 121 -6.45 20.29 -9.81
N GLY A 122 -5.53 20.97 -9.11
CA GLY A 122 -5.42 22.43 -9.15
C GLY A 122 -6.50 23.15 -8.33
N SER A 123 -7.08 22.47 -7.34
CA SER A 123 -8.13 22.98 -6.46
C SER A 123 -7.61 23.43 -5.08
N ASP A 124 -6.28 23.53 -4.93
CA ASP A 124 -5.58 24.04 -3.73
C ASP A 124 -5.64 25.56 -3.56
#